data_AF-A0A524G0I5-F1
#
_entry.id   AF-A0A524G0I5-F1
#
_cell.length_a   1.000
_cell.length_b   1.000
_cell.length_c   1.000
_cell.angle_alpha   90.00
_cell.angle_beta   90.00
_cell.angle_gamma   90.00
#
_symmetry.space_group_name_H-M   'P 1'
#
loop_
_entity.id
_entity.type
_entity.pdbx_description
1 polymer ?
#
loop_
_entity_poly.entity_id
_entity_poly.type
_entity_poly.pdbx_seq_one_letter_code
_entity_poly.pdbx_strand_id
1 'polypeptide(L)'
;MDHTLTGGSDSNIVSHESISLLEVDAIDIDYDDKYLYAACTDQHIRVFDKNTWQLVVELNTSDSDPLAVDVDAEQVYATCEKRVYVWKKGTWGMIGWFELSYQAITSLLRGDFFFIGAKEGRLVSIQKESHETSSWQLHKSDLTSIWSDDRIICTSTKKEEPRVWLKESESAPSELARLDKKGKGGIVTGNIEFVFVGSPSGEVAVYERTEWNLRETLEPKHSSMVSSMWASNHYLIVAHSSGTLDIWDTKRGDEVGSIELNGNKIAYVTADHDMLYVATSGGIFILQLKASGRPLDVCSEGPVIWQESLLKTSPYDVLEDSLKLERSGDKKYQDGLYHEAVVEYENAMQLLIDNTHALQEVPEERQQLTDELDTRLGKALLKAKIQEVQGLCHGILQLSEELEVRKRTDRNPDEVDRLWASAGRVIKESRVLADAQSNDMLSFQLTHEIDTLDTILTEAMTRYDTFRETINQAIALTRQISNEWHWMERKRTSLVERKEFLESSIKRISDALEEAEPEGEVRTILANALDEYKKLFEQIDWIISSSEPEHVFSNRDEASETIETLLLIFPKRREALEGIANPRDHEKERLRLISAIQQALESATSFKLTKAIKALENELSLLEPEKE
;
A
#
# COMPACT_ATOMS: atom_id res chain seq x y z
N MET A 1 -39.95 37.51 -46.89
CA MET A 1 -40.72 37.75 -45.65
C MET A 1 -41.53 36.48 -45.47
N ASP A 2 -41.16 35.51 -44.64
CA ASP A 2 -40.45 35.58 -43.37
C ASP A 2 -39.42 34.46 -43.19
N HIS A 3 -38.29 34.84 -42.62
CA HIS A 3 -37.40 33.97 -41.86
C HIS A 3 -38.02 33.71 -40.49
N THR A 4 -37.92 32.48 -39.99
CA THR A 4 -37.86 32.04 -38.57
C THR A 4 -38.33 30.57 -38.54
N LEU A 5 -37.75 29.60 -37.82
CA LEU A 5 -36.64 29.49 -36.87
C LEU A 5 -36.32 27.98 -36.81
N THR A 6 -35.03 27.63 -36.87
CA THR A 6 -34.24 26.91 -35.85
C THR A 6 -34.16 25.41 -36.05
N GLY A 7 -33.00 24.98 -36.56
CA GLY A 7 -32.52 23.61 -36.46
C GLY A 7 -32.21 23.26 -35.02
N GLY A 8 -32.71 22.11 -34.57
CA GLY A 8 -32.22 21.43 -33.40
C GLY A 8 -30.93 20.70 -33.75
N SER A 9 -29.82 21.13 -33.15
CA SER A 9 -28.63 20.31 -33.02
C SER A 9 -28.81 19.43 -31.78
N ASP A 10 -29.41 18.24 -31.95
CA ASP A 10 -29.44 17.20 -30.92
C ASP A 10 -28.05 16.53 -30.91
N SER A 11 -27.10 16.79 -30.00
CA SER A 11 -27.08 16.84 -28.52
C SER A 11 -26.88 15.51 -27.78
N ASN A 12 -26.30 14.48 -28.43
CA ASN A 12 -25.61 13.38 -27.74
C ASN A 12 -24.35 12.97 -28.53
N ILE A 13 -23.18 13.45 -28.09
CA ILE A 13 -21.88 13.13 -28.72
C ILE A 13 -21.39 11.76 -28.22
N VAL A 14 -21.74 11.41 -26.98
CA VAL A 14 -21.48 10.10 -26.39
C VAL A 14 -22.66 9.16 -26.68
N SER A 15 -22.32 7.97 -27.17
CA SER A 15 -23.21 6.82 -27.31
C SER A 15 -22.71 5.69 -26.40
N HIS A 16 -23.51 4.66 -26.22
CA HIS A 16 -23.13 3.50 -25.42
C HIS A 16 -23.50 2.19 -26.12
N GLU A 17 -22.77 1.14 -25.83
CA GLU A 17 -23.10 -0.24 -26.20
C GLU A 17 -23.20 -1.09 -24.94
N SER A 18 -24.28 -1.87 -24.80
CA SER A 18 -24.40 -2.85 -23.71
C SER A 18 -23.60 -4.09 -24.07
N ILE A 19 -22.53 -4.33 -23.31
CA ILE A 19 -21.64 -5.49 -23.50
C ILE A 19 -22.19 -6.72 -22.80
N SER A 20 -22.71 -6.55 -21.59
CA SER A 20 -23.29 -7.63 -20.80
C SER A 20 -24.26 -7.09 -19.74
N LEU A 21 -25.13 -7.97 -19.24
CA LEU A 21 -25.98 -7.74 -18.08
C LEU A 21 -25.79 -8.91 -17.13
N LEU A 22 -25.28 -8.64 -15.93
CA LEU A 22 -25.16 -9.64 -14.87
C LEU A 22 -26.44 -9.61 -14.05
N GLU A 23 -27.21 -10.70 -14.04
CA GLU A 23 -28.49 -10.81 -13.31
C GLU A 23 -28.28 -10.96 -11.79
N VAL A 24 -27.71 -9.93 -11.15
CA VAL A 24 -27.47 -9.85 -9.71
C VAL A 24 -27.85 -8.48 -9.16
N ASP A 25 -28.57 -8.47 -8.05
CA ASP A 25 -28.99 -7.23 -7.37
C ASP A 25 -27.83 -6.71 -6.51
N ALA A 26 -27.06 -5.79 -7.08
CA ALA A 26 -25.88 -5.22 -6.46
C ALA A 26 -26.15 -3.82 -5.90
N ILE A 27 -25.63 -3.58 -4.70
CA ILE A 27 -25.69 -2.29 -3.99
C ILE A 27 -24.47 -1.45 -4.35
N ASP A 28 -23.31 -2.09 -4.46
CA ASP A 28 -22.02 -1.46 -4.70
C ASP A 28 -21.10 -2.35 -5.54
N ILE A 29 -20.16 -1.73 -6.25
CA ILE A 29 -19.28 -2.40 -7.20
C ILE A 29 -17.88 -1.79 -7.12
N ASP A 30 -16.86 -2.65 -7.10
CA ASP A 30 -15.47 -2.27 -7.28
C ASP A 30 -14.78 -3.22 -8.27
N TYR A 31 -13.60 -2.87 -8.76
CA TYR A 31 -12.91 -3.66 -9.77
C TYR A 31 -11.38 -3.62 -9.61
N ASP A 32 -10.74 -4.62 -10.20
CA ASP A 32 -9.31 -4.58 -10.50
C ASP A 32 -9.08 -4.87 -12.00
N ASP A 33 -7.84 -5.06 -12.40
CA ASP A 33 -7.49 -5.34 -13.81
C ASP A 33 -8.20 -6.58 -14.37
N LYS A 34 -8.52 -7.56 -13.51
CA LYS A 34 -8.99 -8.89 -13.93
C LYS A 34 -10.44 -9.17 -13.57
N TYR A 35 -10.92 -8.66 -12.45
CA TYR A 35 -12.21 -9.03 -11.88
C TYR A 35 -13.07 -7.81 -11.53
N LEU A 36 -14.38 -8.02 -11.60
CA LEU A 36 -15.41 -7.14 -11.09
C LEU A 36 -15.98 -7.74 -9.80
N TYR A 37 -16.08 -6.95 -8.75
CA TYR A 37 -16.56 -7.35 -7.43
C TYR A 37 -17.88 -6.65 -7.15
N ALA A 38 -18.88 -7.39 -6.71
CA ALA A 38 -20.21 -6.87 -6.46
C ALA A 38 -20.68 -7.20 -5.05
N ALA A 39 -21.07 -6.18 -4.29
CA ALA A 39 -21.79 -6.33 -3.03
C ALA A 39 -23.27 -6.52 -3.31
N CYS A 40 -23.81 -7.71 -3.04
CA CYS A 40 -25.19 -8.04 -3.38
C CYS A 40 -26.14 -7.94 -2.17
N THR A 41 -27.41 -7.61 -2.43
CA THR A 41 -28.46 -7.50 -1.41
C THR A 41 -28.76 -8.83 -0.70
N ASP A 42 -28.32 -9.95 -1.27
CA ASP A 42 -28.51 -11.30 -0.73
C ASP A 42 -27.33 -11.78 0.14
N GLN A 43 -26.58 -10.86 0.72
CA GLN A 43 -25.50 -11.12 1.72
C GLN A 43 -24.26 -11.79 1.14
N HIS A 44 -24.10 -11.77 -0.17
CA HIS A 44 -22.94 -12.34 -0.85
C HIS A 44 -22.12 -11.25 -1.55
N ILE A 45 -20.81 -11.48 -1.62
CA ILE A 45 -19.94 -10.76 -2.55
C ILE A 45 -19.67 -11.68 -3.73
N ARG A 46 -19.97 -11.22 -4.94
CA ARG A 46 -19.74 -11.99 -6.16
C ARG A 46 -18.59 -11.41 -6.96
N VAL A 47 -17.75 -12.30 -7.47
CA VAL A 47 -16.57 -11.93 -8.26
C VAL A 47 -16.76 -12.46 -9.67
N PHE A 48 -16.69 -11.57 -10.66
CA PHE A 48 -16.85 -11.89 -12.08
C PHE A 48 -15.54 -11.65 -12.82
N ASP A 49 -15.22 -12.50 -13.77
CA ASP A 49 -14.07 -12.30 -14.67
C ASP A 49 -14.41 -11.25 -15.73
N LYS A 50 -13.58 -10.22 -15.90
CA LYS A 50 -13.86 -9.10 -16.83
C LYS A 50 -13.78 -9.47 -18.30
N ASN A 51 -13.10 -10.56 -18.64
CA ASN A 51 -12.98 -11.00 -20.03
C ASN A 51 -14.19 -11.81 -20.49
N THR A 52 -14.76 -12.60 -19.58
CA THR A 52 -15.83 -13.57 -19.89
C THR A 52 -17.16 -13.22 -19.25
N TRP A 53 -17.18 -12.32 -18.27
CA TRP A 53 -18.32 -11.95 -17.44
C TRP A 53 -18.96 -13.12 -16.70
N GLN A 54 -18.21 -14.20 -16.51
CA GLN A 54 -18.65 -15.37 -15.75
C GLN A 54 -18.36 -15.20 -14.26
N LEU A 55 -19.25 -15.73 -13.42
CA LEU A 55 -19.04 -15.82 -11.98
C LEU A 55 -17.84 -16.73 -11.69
N VAL A 56 -16.82 -16.18 -11.05
CA VAL A 56 -15.59 -16.87 -10.64
C VAL A 56 -15.76 -17.46 -9.26
N VAL A 57 -16.25 -16.66 -8.33
CA VAL A 57 -16.45 -17.07 -6.94
C VAL A 57 -17.55 -16.24 -6.29
N GLU A 58 -18.23 -16.88 -5.35
CA GLU A 58 -19.15 -16.25 -4.41
C GLU A 58 -18.51 -16.33 -3.02
N LEU A 59 -18.17 -15.17 -2.46
CA LEU A 59 -17.57 -15.07 -1.14
C LEU A 59 -18.68 -15.16 -0.09
N ASN A 60 -18.41 -15.95 0.96
CA ASN A 60 -19.39 -16.40 1.96
C ASN A 60 -20.27 -15.30 2.57
N THR A 61 -21.40 -15.76 3.11
CA THR A 61 -22.48 -14.98 3.74
C THR A 61 -21.96 -14.06 4.84
N SER A 62 -22.06 -12.76 4.63
CA SER A 62 -21.93 -11.77 5.70
C SER A 62 -23.10 -11.89 6.69
N ASP A 63 -22.92 -11.39 7.91
CA ASP A 63 -23.97 -11.40 8.95
C ASP A 63 -25.09 -10.38 8.71
N SER A 64 -24.88 -9.47 7.76
CA SER A 64 -25.86 -8.51 7.25
C SER A 64 -25.59 -8.25 5.77
N ASP A 65 -26.51 -7.57 5.09
CA ASP A 65 -26.31 -7.16 3.70
C ASP A 65 -25.05 -6.27 3.60
N PRO A 66 -24.13 -6.54 2.65
CA PRO A 66 -22.95 -5.72 2.43
C PRO A 66 -23.36 -4.35 1.89
N LEU A 67 -22.85 -3.30 2.51
CA LEU A 67 -23.11 -1.90 2.17
C LEU A 67 -22.16 -1.39 1.08
N ALA A 68 -20.94 -1.92 1.05
CA ALA A 68 -19.91 -1.56 0.10
C ALA A 68 -18.89 -2.70 -0.07
N VAL A 69 -18.25 -2.74 -1.23
CA VAL A 69 -17.12 -3.61 -1.54
C VAL A 69 -15.96 -2.74 -1.99
N ASP A 70 -14.78 -3.01 -1.44
CA ASP A 70 -13.55 -2.29 -1.79
C ASP A 70 -12.45 -3.33 -2.05
N VAL A 71 -11.55 -3.10 -3.00
CA VAL A 71 -10.46 -4.03 -3.32
C VAL A 71 -9.10 -3.35 -3.43
N ASP A 72 -8.05 -4.06 -3.03
CA ASP A 72 -6.65 -3.66 -3.30
C ASP A 72 -5.88 -4.75 -4.04
N ALA A 73 -4.55 -4.64 -4.12
CA ALA A 73 -3.74 -5.60 -4.86
C ALA A 73 -3.85 -7.05 -4.32
N GLU A 74 -4.11 -7.23 -3.03
CA GLU A 74 -4.04 -8.53 -2.36
C GLU A 74 -5.36 -9.01 -1.76
N GLN A 75 -6.28 -8.10 -1.46
CA GLN A 75 -7.43 -8.36 -0.60
C GLN A 75 -8.73 -7.79 -1.18
N VAL A 76 -9.83 -8.43 -0.78
CA VAL A 76 -11.20 -7.95 -1.00
C VAL A 76 -11.80 -7.64 0.35
N TYR A 77 -12.41 -6.47 0.47
CA TYR A 77 -13.05 -5.98 1.68
C TYR A 77 -14.55 -5.84 1.44
N ALA A 78 -15.37 -6.26 2.42
CA ALA A 78 -16.81 -6.00 2.39
C ALA A 78 -17.24 -5.33 3.68
N THR A 79 -17.75 -4.11 3.56
CA THR A 79 -18.33 -3.38 4.70
C THR A 79 -19.76 -3.82 4.91
N CYS A 80 -20.03 -4.36 6.09
CA CYS A 80 -21.35 -4.72 6.58
C CYS A 80 -21.72 -3.80 7.76
N GLU A 81 -22.93 -3.93 8.30
CA GLU A 81 -23.43 -2.99 9.31
C GLU A 81 -22.50 -2.88 10.54
N LYS A 82 -21.89 -3.98 10.98
CA LYS A 82 -21.03 -4.01 12.18
C LYS A 82 -19.62 -4.54 11.95
N ARG A 83 -19.30 -4.97 10.72
CA ARG A 83 -18.06 -5.65 10.42
C ARG A 83 -17.53 -5.27 9.06
N VAL A 84 -16.22 -5.33 8.90
CA VAL A 84 -15.58 -5.30 7.59
C VAL A 84 -14.89 -6.65 7.41
N TYR A 85 -15.41 -7.47 6.51
CA TYR A 85 -14.85 -8.79 6.21
C TYR A 85 -13.71 -8.68 5.20
N VAL A 86 -12.71 -9.55 5.33
CA VAL A 86 -11.49 -9.51 4.51
C VAL A 86 -11.21 -10.88 3.91
N TRP A 87 -11.03 -10.94 2.60
CA TRP A 87 -10.64 -12.15 1.86
C TRP A 87 -9.33 -11.95 1.11
N LYS A 88 -8.54 -13.02 1.00
CA LYS A 88 -7.29 -13.01 0.24
C LYS A 88 -7.56 -13.32 -1.24
N LYS A 89 -7.14 -12.44 -2.15
CA LYS A 89 -7.16 -12.69 -3.59
C LYS A 89 -6.33 -13.94 -3.95
N GLY A 90 -6.74 -14.63 -5.00
CA GLY A 90 -6.10 -15.87 -5.47
C GLY A 90 -6.52 -17.13 -4.72
N THR A 91 -6.69 -17.08 -3.40
CA THR A 91 -7.23 -18.23 -2.63
C THR A 91 -8.72 -18.10 -2.33
N TRP A 92 -9.25 -16.87 -2.32
CA TRP A 92 -10.62 -16.53 -1.93
C TRP A 92 -10.98 -16.96 -0.49
N GLY A 93 -9.98 -17.29 0.33
CA GLY A 93 -10.16 -17.61 1.73
C GLY A 93 -10.35 -16.34 2.56
N MET A 94 -11.35 -16.35 3.44
CA MET A 94 -11.55 -15.30 4.43
C MET A 94 -10.35 -15.28 5.40
N ILE A 95 -9.69 -14.13 5.52
CA ILE A 95 -8.53 -13.93 6.40
C ILE A 95 -9.00 -13.50 7.80
N GLY A 96 -10.07 -12.71 7.87
CA GLY A 96 -10.61 -12.21 9.13
C GLY A 96 -11.67 -11.13 8.91
N TRP A 97 -11.98 -10.41 9.97
CA TRP A 97 -12.87 -9.25 9.93
C TRP A 97 -12.46 -8.21 10.97
N PHE A 98 -12.80 -6.95 10.71
CA PHE A 98 -12.74 -5.87 11.68
C PHE A 98 -14.12 -5.70 12.33
N GLU A 99 -14.17 -5.70 13.66
CA GLU A 99 -15.40 -5.39 14.40
C GLU A 99 -15.53 -3.87 14.55
N LEU A 100 -16.67 -3.32 14.15
CA LEU A 100 -16.92 -1.89 14.20
C LEU A 100 -17.65 -1.50 15.48
N SER A 101 -17.10 -0.49 16.17
CA SER A 101 -17.73 0.10 17.35
C SER A 101 -19.04 0.84 17.05
N TYR A 102 -19.27 1.18 15.77
CA TYR A 102 -20.42 1.94 15.29
C TYR A 102 -21.01 1.26 14.07
N GLN A 103 -22.32 1.46 13.86
CA GLN A 103 -22.99 0.90 12.69
C GLN A 103 -22.56 1.65 11.43
N ALA A 104 -21.95 0.95 10.48
CA ALA A 104 -21.53 1.48 9.20
C ALA A 104 -22.74 1.85 8.32
N ILE A 105 -22.53 2.82 7.45
CA ILE A 105 -23.48 3.33 6.45
C ILE A 105 -22.83 3.34 5.06
N THR A 106 -21.54 3.64 4.97
CA THR A 106 -20.74 3.68 3.74
C THR A 106 -19.27 3.42 4.08
N SER A 107 -18.47 2.97 3.11
CA SER A 107 -17.02 2.91 3.24
C SER A 107 -16.32 3.42 1.99
N LEU A 108 -15.02 3.65 2.13
CA LEU A 108 -14.09 3.95 1.06
C LEU A 108 -12.70 3.46 1.46
N LEU A 109 -12.10 2.62 0.63
CA LEU A 109 -10.68 2.30 0.72
C LEU A 109 -9.84 3.33 -0.03
N ARG A 110 -8.85 3.94 0.65
CA ARG A 110 -7.90 4.85 0.00
C ARG A 110 -6.50 4.71 0.59
N GLY A 111 -5.56 4.25 -0.24
CA GLY A 111 -4.19 3.96 0.18
C GLY A 111 -4.19 2.91 1.29
N ASP A 112 -3.54 3.22 2.41
CA ASP A 112 -3.43 2.33 3.57
C ASP A 112 -4.59 2.46 4.57
N PHE A 113 -5.55 3.33 4.29
CA PHE A 113 -6.65 3.63 5.20
C PHE A 113 -7.99 3.18 4.63
N PHE A 114 -8.76 2.55 5.51
CA PHE A 114 -10.16 2.25 5.28
C PHE A 114 -11.02 3.26 6.04
N PHE A 115 -11.75 4.10 5.32
CA PHE A 115 -12.64 5.11 5.89
C PHE A 115 -14.07 4.57 5.93
N ILE A 116 -14.70 4.62 7.09
CA ILE A 116 -16.06 4.14 7.31
C ILE A 116 -16.91 5.31 7.80
N GLY A 117 -17.96 5.59 7.05
CA GLY A 117 -19.02 6.50 7.44
C GLY A 117 -20.02 5.74 8.28
N ALA A 118 -20.19 6.15 9.53
CA ALA A 118 -21.05 5.48 10.47
C ALA A 118 -22.24 6.36 10.90
N LYS A 119 -23.18 5.73 11.60
CA LYS A 119 -24.31 6.42 12.24
C LYS A 119 -23.85 7.55 13.16
N GLU A 120 -24.78 8.48 13.37
CA GLU A 120 -24.58 9.69 14.16
C GLU A 120 -23.56 10.67 13.56
N GLY A 121 -22.96 10.40 12.39
CA GLY A 121 -22.02 11.31 11.73
C GLY A 121 -20.56 11.08 12.09
N ARG A 122 -20.24 9.84 12.49
CA ARG A 122 -18.88 9.43 12.80
C ARG A 122 -18.14 8.98 11.56
N LEU A 123 -16.88 9.40 11.47
CA LEU A 123 -15.90 8.82 10.57
C LEU A 123 -15.01 7.89 11.40
N VAL A 124 -14.89 6.63 10.99
CA VAL A 124 -13.93 5.68 11.54
C VAL A 124 -12.86 5.44 10.49
N SER A 125 -11.58 5.52 10.86
CA SER A 125 -10.47 5.10 10.01
C SER A 125 -9.83 3.85 10.57
N ILE A 126 -9.54 2.88 9.72
CA ILE A 126 -8.80 1.67 10.06
C ILE A 126 -7.56 1.62 9.17
N GLN A 127 -6.38 1.52 9.76
CA GLN A 127 -5.14 1.34 9.00
C GLN A 127 -4.95 -0.15 8.68
N LYS A 128 -4.73 -0.47 7.39
CA LYS A 128 -4.72 -1.86 6.88
C LYS A 128 -3.67 -2.76 7.53
N GLU A 129 -2.46 -2.26 7.74
CA GLU A 129 -1.35 -3.08 8.24
C GLU A 129 -1.32 -3.20 9.76
N SER A 130 -1.50 -2.07 10.46
CA SER A 130 -1.42 -2.01 11.93
C SER A 130 -2.72 -2.41 12.62
N HIS A 131 -3.84 -2.39 11.88
CA HIS A 131 -5.20 -2.53 12.41
C HIS A 131 -5.57 -1.43 13.43
N GLU A 132 -4.84 -0.31 13.44
CA GLU A 132 -5.14 0.81 14.31
C GLU A 132 -6.44 1.49 13.87
N THR A 133 -7.34 1.69 14.83
CA THR A 133 -8.65 2.30 14.60
C THR A 133 -8.73 3.67 15.26
N SER A 134 -9.13 4.68 14.49
CA SER A 134 -9.47 6.01 15.01
C SER A 134 -10.92 6.34 14.68
N SER A 135 -11.57 7.15 15.52
CA SER A 135 -12.97 7.57 15.32
C SER A 135 -13.19 9.02 15.70
N TRP A 136 -13.88 9.76 14.83
CA TRP A 136 -14.16 11.17 15.02
C TRP A 136 -15.62 11.49 14.73
N GLN A 137 -16.22 12.32 15.59
CA GLN A 137 -17.58 12.81 15.44
C GLN A 137 -17.56 14.07 14.55
N LEU A 138 -17.81 13.91 13.26
CA LEU A 138 -17.68 15.00 12.27
C LEU A 138 -19.00 15.73 12.03
N HIS A 139 -20.09 14.98 11.99
CA HIS A 139 -21.46 15.48 11.80
C HIS A 139 -22.35 15.08 12.97
N LYS A 140 -23.59 15.57 13.02
CA LYS A 140 -24.61 15.13 14.00
C LYS A 140 -25.58 14.09 13.43
N SER A 141 -25.52 13.87 12.13
CA SER A 141 -26.39 12.97 11.39
C SER A 141 -25.56 11.95 10.60
N ASP A 142 -26.16 10.81 10.28
CA ASP A 142 -25.50 9.69 9.63
C ASP A 142 -24.69 10.11 8.41
N LEU A 143 -23.44 9.63 8.36
CA LEU A 143 -22.52 9.93 7.28
C LEU A 143 -22.84 9.03 6.10
N THR A 144 -23.39 9.61 5.02
CA THR A 144 -24.00 8.86 3.91
C THR A 144 -23.14 8.75 2.67
N SER A 145 -22.11 9.58 2.52
CA SER A 145 -21.15 9.45 1.42
C SER A 145 -19.80 10.07 1.82
N ILE A 146 -18.73 9.38 1.44
CA ILE A 146 -17.34 9.76 1.66
C ILE A 146 -16.64 9.77 0.31
N TRP A 147 -15.79 10.76 0.10
CA TRP A 147 -14.78 10.73 -0.94
C TRP A 147 -13.45 11.20 -0.36
N SER A 148 -12.34 10.68 -0.86
CA SER A 148 -11.04 11.02 -0.32
C SER A 148 -9.92 10.83 -1.33
N ASP A 149 -8.94 11.72 -1.27
CA ASP A 149 -7.65 11.58 -1.94
C ASP A 149 -6.50 11.62 -0.93
N ASP A 150 -5.27 11.85 -1.36
CA ASP A 150 -4.10 11.75 -0.46
C ASP A 150 -4.04 12.89 0.56
N ARG A 151 -4.75 14.00 0.34
CA ARG A 151 -4.70 15.20 1.18
C ARG A 151 -5.98 15.47 1.96
N ILE A 152 -7.15 15.17 1.40
CA ILE A 152 -8.43 15.58 1.98
C ILE A 152 -9.42 14.42 2.10
N ILE A 153 -10.40 14.64 2.97
CA ILE A 153 -11.60 13.80 3.10
C ILE A 153 -12.80 14.72 2.90
N CYS A 154 -13.69 14.35 2.01
CA CYS A 154 -14.99 14.99 1.82
C CYS A 154 -16.05 14.08 2.43
N THR A 155 -16.91 14.64 3.28
CA THR A 155 -17.99 13.88 3.92
C THR A 155 -19.32 14.58 3.76
N SER A 156 -20.37 13.80 3.59
CA SER A 156 -21.73 14.30 3.47
C SER A 156 -22.71 13.48 4.30
N THR A 157 -23.83 14.13 4.63
CA THR A 157 -24.96 13.54 5.34
C THR A 157 -26.24 13.95 4.65
N LYS A 158 -27.38 13.34 4.99
CA LYS A 158 -28.70 13.76 4.48
C LYS A 158 -29.23 15.07 5.06
N LYS A 159 -28.71 15.55 6.20
CA LYS A 159 -29.33 16.63 6.99
C LYS A 159 -28.43 17.84 7.23
N GLU A 160 -27.15 17.73 6.91
CA GLU A 160 -26.14 18.77 7.06
C GLU A 160 -25.48 19.05 5.71
N GLU A 161 -24.75 20.16 5.64
CA GLU A 161 -23.97 20.51 4.47
C GLU A 161 -22.74 19.59 4.36
N PRO A 162 -22.29 19.24 3.15
CA PRO A 162 -21.03 18.53 2.97
C PRO A 162 -19.86 19.34 3.50
N ARG A 163 -18.85 18.65 4.03
CA ARG A 163 -17.66 19.26 4.60
C ARG A 163 -16.39 18.63 4.05
N VAL A 164 -15.35 19.46 3.97
CA VAL A 164 -14.01 19.07 3.56
C VAL A 164 -13.09 19.13 4.76
N TRP A 165 -12.29 18.09 4.92
CA TRP A 165 -11.36 17.90 6.03
C TRP A 165 -9.96 17.68 5.51
N LEU A 166 -8.95 18.25 6.16
CA LEU A 166 -7.55 17.94 5.90
C LEU A 166 -7.20 16.63 6.58
N LYS A 167 -6.52 15.73 5.87
CA LYS A 167 -5.93 14.53 6.46
C LYS A 167 -4.74 14.91 7.32
N GLU A 168 -4.76 14.49 8.58
CA GLU A 168 -3.64 14.59 9.49
C GLU A 168 -3.14 13.17 9.78
N SER A 169 -1.82 12.95 9.73
CA SER A 169 -1.25 11.59 9.86
C SER A 169 -1.40 11.01 11.27
N GLU A 170 -1.40 11.85 12.30
CA GLU A 170 -1.42 11.44 13.71
C GLU A 170 -2.54 12.08 14.54
N SER A 171 -3.47 12.80 13.90
CA SER A 171 -4.51 13.53 14.64
C SER A 171 -5.86 13.54 13.93
N ALA A 172 -6.87 14.10 14.59
CA ALA A 172 -8.20 14.21 14.03
C ALA A 172 -8.19 15.11 12.77
N PRO A 173 -8.93 14.75 11.71
CA PRO A 173 -9.05 15.60 10.53
C PRO A 173 -9.52 17.01 10.90
N SER A 174 -8.85 18.02 10.35
CA SER A 174 -9.20 19.43 10.60
C SER A 174 -10.17 19.94 9.54
N GLU A 175 -11.23 20.67 9.94
CA GLU A 175 -12.22 21.19 8.99
C GLU A 175 -11.58 22.28 8.12
N LEU A 176 -11.55 22.06 6.79
CA LEU A 176 -11.04 23.02 5.81
C LEU A 176 -12.15 23.92 5.27
N ALA A 177 -13.31 23.35 4.95
CA ALA A 177 -14.40 24.06 4.31
C ALA A 177 -15.77 23.43 4.57
N ARG A 178 -16.81 24.26 4.45
CA ARG A 178 -18.22 23.85 4.39
C ARG A 178 -18.78 24.20 3.01
N LEU A 179 -19.39 23.22 2.35
CA LEU A 179 -19.91 23.35 0.99
C LEU A 179 -21.41 23.69 1.03
N ASP A 180 -21.75 24.85 1.60
CA ASP A 180 -23.11 25.19 2.04
C ASP A 180 -24.00 25.89 0.99
N LYS A 181 -23.41 26.32 -0.14
CA LYS A 181 -24.07 27.21 -1.11
C LYS A 181 -25.27 26.59 -1.84
N LYS A 182 -25.39 25.25 -1.90
CA LYS A 182 -26.49 24.53 -2.57
C LYS A 182 -27.36 23.69 -1.63
N GLY A 183 -27.18 23.82 -0.33
CA GLY A 183 -28.05 23.22 0.68
C GLY A 183 -27.51 21.95 1.34
N LYS A 184 -28.41 21.24 2.01
CA LYS A 184 -28.13 20.05 2.84
C LYS A 184 -28.35 18.78 2.02
N GLY A 185 -27.65 17.71 2.39
CA GLY A 185 -27.81 16.45 1.66
C GLY A 185 -26.90 16.39 0.44
N GLY A 186 -26.28 15.24 0.21
CA GLY A 186 -25.72 14.96 -1.11
C GLY A 186 -24.88 13.70 -1.17
N ILE A 187 -24.50 13.35 -2.40
CA ILE A 187 -23.41 12.42 -2.72
C ILE A 187 -22.18 13.29 -2.99
N VAL A 188 -21.01 12.86 -2.52
CA VAL A 188 -19.74 13.57 -2.78
C VAL A 188 -18.79 12.71 -3.59
N THR A 189 -18.13 13.33 -4.57
CA THR A 189 -16.98 12.78 -5.26
C THR A 189 -16.03 13.92 -5.63
N GLY A 190 -14.87 13.62 -6.21
CA GLY A 190 -13.89 14.66 -6.54
C GLY A 190 -12.80 14.17 -7.48
N ASN A 191 -12.04 15.14 -7.99
CA ASN A 191 -10.85 14.94 -8.80
C ASN A 191 -9.74 15.90 -8.33
N ILE A 192 -8.66 16.09 -9.11
CA ILE A 192 -7.54 16.94 -8.71
C ILE A 192 -7.89 18.43 -8.56
N GLU A 193 -8.92 18.92 -9.26
CA GLU A 193 -9.29 20.34 -9.32
C GLU A 193 -10.57 20.67 -8.57
N PHE A 194 -11.54 19.75 -8.55
CA PHE A 194 -12.90 20.00 -8.11
C PHE A 194 -13.39 18.96 -7.11
N VAL A 195 -14.30 19.40 -6.25
CA VAL A 195 -15.18 18.55 -5.45
C VAL A 195 -16.59 18.73 -5.98
N PHE A 196 -17.26 17.61 -6.25
CA PHE A 196 -18.61 17.56 -6.78
C PHE A 196 -19.58 17.14 -5.68
N VAL A 197 -20.69 17.87 -5.55
CA VAL A 197 -21.75 17.58 -4.59
C VAL A 197 -23.05 17.39 -5.35
N GLY A 198 -23.51 16.14 -5.46
CA GLY A 198 -24.79 15.79 -6.05
C GLY A 198 -25.92 15.98 -5.07
N SER A 199 -26.92 16.77 -5.41
CA SER A 199 -28.04 17.12 -4.54
C SER A 199 -29.21 16.12 -4.67
N PRO A 200 -30.13 16.08 -3.68
CA PRO A 200 -31.36 15.32 -3.80
C PRO A 200 -32.30 15.79 -4.94
N SER A 201 -32.12 17.01 -5.46
CA SER A 201 -32.86 17.52 -6.62
C SER A 201 -32.24 17.14 -7.97
N GLY A 202 -31.07 16.48 -7.97
CA GLY A 202 -30.39 16.06 -9.20
C GLY A 202 -29.30 17.02 -9.68
N GLU A 203 -29.29 18.26 -9.21
CA GLU A 203 -28.23 19.22 -9.53
C GLU A 203 -26.90 18.79 -8.91
N VAL A 204 -25.78 19.05 -9.61
CA VAL A 204 -24.44 18.84 -9.07
C VAL A 204 -23.73 20.18 -8.90
N ALA A 205 -23.36 20.51 -7.67
CA ALA A 205 -22.57 21.69 -7.35
C ALA A 205 -21.08 21.39 -7.51
N VAL A 206 -20.36 22.24 -8.26
CA VAL A 206 -18.93 22.10 -8.55
C VAL A 206 -18.14 23.11 -7.71
N TYR A 207 -17.27 22.63 -6.82
CA TYR A 207 -16.46 23.46 -5.94
C TYR A 207 -14.97 23.36 -6.28
N GLU A 208 -14.29 24.50 -6.34
CA GLU A 208 -12.83 24.55 -6.53
C GLU A 208 -12.09 24.06 -5.29
N ARG A 209 -11.04 23.26 -5.47
CA ARG A 209 -10.26 22.69 -4.35
C ARG A 209 -9.28 23.65 -3.67
N THR A 210 -8.99 24.79 -4.29
CA THR A 210 -8.08 25.80 -3.74
C THR A 210 -8.80 26.73 -2.79
N GLU A 211 -9.91 27.34 -3.24
CA GLU A 211 -10.65 28.37 -2.51
C GLU A 211 -11.98 27.86 -1.92
N TRP A 212 -12.42 26.66 -2.28
CA TRP A 212 -13.71 26.07 -1.86
C TRP A 212 -14.92 26.90 -2.28
N ASN A 213 -14.77 27.70 -3.32
CA ASN A 213 -15.85 28.46 -3.92
C ASN A 213 -16.65 27.58 -4.88
N LEU A 214 -17.99 27.72 -4.84
CA LEU A 214 -18.87 27.21 -5.88
C LEU A 214 -18.51 27.90 -7.21
N ARG A 215 -18.00 27.12 -8.16
CA ARG A 215 -17.68 27.56 -9.53
C ARG A 215 -18.95 27.63 -10.36
N GLU A 216 -19.67 26.51 -10.41
CA GLU A 216 -20.89 26.37 -11.21
C GLU A 216 -21.82 25.29 -10.64
N THR A 217 -22.98 25.14 -11.25
CA THR A 217 -23.92 24.07 -10.94
C THR A 217 -24.35 23.41 -12.23
N LEU A 218 -24.13 22.10 -12.31
CA LEU A 218 -24.54 21.27 -13.43
C LEU A 218 -26.00 20.89 -13.21
N GLU A 219 -26.86 21.41 -14.08
CA GLU A 219 -28.30 21.16 -14.02
C GLU A 219 -28.66 20.09 -15.06
N PRO A 220 -29.06 18.88 -14.65
CA PRO A 220 -29.41 17.83 -15.60
C PRO A 220 -30.69 18.19 -16.34
N LYS A 221 -30.82 17.72 -17.59
CA LYS A 221 -32.07 17.83 -18.36
C LYS A 221 -33.25 17.18 -17.62
N HIS A 222 -32.98 16.11 -16.88
CA HIS A 222 -33.96 15.38 -16.09
C HIS A 222 -33.61 15.41 -14.60
N SER A 223 -34.32 16.25 -13.85
CA SER A 223 -34.15 16.36 -12.40
C SER A 223 -34.66 15.11 -11.67
N SER A 224 -33.72 14.37 -11.09
CA SER A 224 -33.96 13.19 -10.27
C SER A 224 -32.84 13.05 -9.25
N MET A 225 -33.13 12.48 -8.08
CA MET A 225 -32.16 12.37 -6.98
C MET A 225 -30.87 11.67 -7.44
N VAL A 226 -29.73 12.31 -7.20
CA VAL A 226 -28.41 11.70 -7.41
C VAL A 226 -28.24 10.54 -6.45
N SER A 227 -27.93 9.37 -7.01
CA SER A 227 -27.73 8.11 -6.29
C SER A 227 -26.26 7.76 -6.10
N SER A 228 -25.43 8.01 -7.12
CA SER A 228 -23.99 7.80 -7.10
C SER A 228 -23.31 8.73 -8.11
N MET A 229 -22.02 8.96 -7.96
CA MET A 229 -21.22 9.74 -8.89
C MET A 229 -19.80 9.18 -8.98
N TRP A 230 -19.25 9.19 -10.18
CA TRP A 230 -17.84 8.88 -10.44
C TRP A 230 -17.21 10.03 -11.21
N ALA A 231 -15.95 10.37 -10.91
CA ALA A 231 -15.27 11.48 -11.55
C ALA A 231 -13.82 11.13 -11.90
N SER A 232 -13.39 11.58 -13.07
CA SER A 232 -11.99 11.72 -13.45
C SER A 232 -11.61 13.20 -13.54
N ASN A 233 -10.40 13.50 -14.01
CA ASN A 233 -9.96 14.87 -14.22
C ASN A 233 -10.73 15.57 -15.36
N HIS A 234 -11.34 14.83 -16.28
CA HIS A 234 -12.03 15.37 -17.46
C HIS A 234 -13.52 15.08 -17.51
N TYR A 235 -13.98 14.00 -16.87
CA TYR A 235 -15.37 13.58 -16.93
C TYR A 235 -15.97 13.42 -15.54
N LEU A 236 -17.26 13.74 -15.44
CA LEU A 236 -18.10 13.42 -14.30
C LEU A 236 -19.29 12.61 -14.80
N ILE A 237 -19.53 11.47 -14.17
CA ILE A 237 -20.66 10.60 -14.44
C ILE A 237 -21.59 10.68 -13.23
N VAL A 238 -22.82 11.11 -13.49
CA VAL A 238 -23.85 11.34 -12.46
C VAL A 238 -24.94 10.30 -12.64
N ALA A 239 -25.11 9.43 -11.65
CA ALA A 239 -26.17 8.44 -11.66
C ALA A 239 -27.41 8.94 -10.93
N HIS A 240 -28.52 9.01 -11.65
CA HIS A 240 -29.81 9.39 -11.11
C HIS A 240 -30.62 8.15 -10.72
N SER A 241 -31.31 8.24 -9.60
CA SER A 241 -32.18 7.17 -9.10
C SER A 241 -33.33 6.78 -10.04
N SER A 242 -33.61 7.60 -11.06
CA SER A 242 -34.60 7.33 -12.12
C SER A 242 -34.10 6.36 -13.20
N GLY A 243 -32.83 5.93 -13.14
CA GLY A 243 -32.25 5.06 -14.16
C GLY A 243 -31.59 5.82 -15.31
N THR A 244 -31.17 7.05 -15.07
CA THR A 244 -30.46 7.89 -16.05
C THR A 244 -29.03 8.12 -15.57
N LEU A 245 -28.06 8.07 -16.48
CA LEU A 245 -26.69 8.51 -16.24
C LEU A 245 -26.42 9.74 -17.11
N ASP A 246 -25.95 10.82 -16.51
CA ASP A 246 -25.51 12.01 -17.24
C ASP A 246 -23.98 12.09 -17.21
N ILE A 247 -23.38 12.36 -18.36
CA ILE A 247 -21.93 12.44 -18.55
C ILE A 247 -21.56 13.88 -18.87
N TRP A 248 -20.70 14.46 -18.05
CA TRP A 248 -20.31 15.87 -18.10
C TRP A 248 -18.82 16.03 -18.35
N ASP A 249 -18.45 17.05 -19.12
CA ASP A 249 -17.07 17.53 -19.20
C ASP A 249 -16.81 18.46 -18.02
N THR A 250 -15.88 18.10 -17.14
CA THR A 250 -15.59 18.83 -15.90
C THR A 250 -14.86 20.16 -16.14
N LYS A 251 -14.19 20.29 -17.28
CA LYS A 251 -13.44 21.50 -17.65
C LYS A 251 -14.38 22.53 -18.22
N ARG A 252 -15.25 22.10 -19.14
CA ARG A 252 -16.20 22.95 -19.85
C ARG A 252 -17.49 23.22 -19.06
N GLY A 253 -17.91 22.29 -18.22
CA GLY A 253 -19.20 22.36 -17.52
C GLY A 253 -20.39 21.94 -18.40
N ASP A 254 -20.13 21.30 -19.54
CA ASP A 254 -21.14 20.93 -20.54
C ASP A 254 -21.54 19.44 -20.41
N GLU A 255 -22.83 19.12 -20.61
CA GLU A 255 -23.32 17.74 -20.73
C GLU A 255 -22.90 17.17 -22.10
N VAL A 256 -22.14 16.08 -22.11
CA VAL A 256 -21.60 15.45 -23.32
C VAL A 256 -22.49 14.30 -23.81
N GLY A 257 -23.26 13.71 -22.91
CA GLY A 257 -24.31 12.75 -23.26
C GLY A 257 -25.05 12.19 -22.05
N SER A 258 -26.13 11.48 -22.33
CA SER A 258 -26.91 10.76 -21.32
C SER A 258 -27.21 9.32 -21.73
N ILE A 259 -27.39 8.45 -20.74
CA ILE A 259 -27.71 7.03 -20.91
C ILE A 259 -28.96 6.72 -20.10
N GLU A 260 -29.97 6.13 -20.72
CA GLU A 260 -31.18 5.67 -20.05
C GLU A 260 -31.19 4.15 -19.91
N LEU A 261 -31.27 3.65 -18.68
CA LEU A 261 -31.31 2.23 -18.33
C LEU A 261 -32.75 1.75 -18.08
N ASN A 262 -33.67 2.10 -18.99
CA ASN A 262 -35.07 1.63 -19.00
C ASN A 262 -35.81 1.76 -17.65
N GLY A 263 -35.48 2.78 -16.84
CA GLY A 263 -36.12 3.03 -15.55
C GLY A 263 -35.66 2.14 -14.39
N ASN A 264 -34.61 1.34 -14.56
CA ASN A 264 -34.01 0.59 -13.46
C ASN A 264 -33.36 1.54 -12.46
N LYS A 265 -33.69 1.40 -11.18
CA LYS A 265 -33.12 2.25 -10.13
C LYS A 265 -31.62 1.94 -9.99
N ILE A 266 -30.79 2.95 -10.24
CA ILE A 266 -29.35 2.86 -10.09
C ILE A 266 -28.99 3.03 -8.60
N ALA A 267 -28.17 2.11 -8.10
CA ALA A 267 -27.61 2.14 -6.76
C ALA A 267 -26.19 2.73 -6.78
N TYR A 268 -25.37 2.31 -7.74
CA TYR A 268 -23.97 2.70 -7.81
C TYR A 268 -23.46 2.74 -9.27
N VAL A 269 -22.46 3.59 -9.52
CA VAL A 269 -21.75 3.65 -10.80
C VAL A 269 -20.26 3.79 -10.54
N THR A 270 -19.46 3.06 -11.32
CA THR A 270 -18.02 3.26 -11.42
C THR A 270 -17.58 3.08 -12.87
N ALA A 271 -16.42 3.61 -13.21
CA ALA A 271 -15.87 3.57 -14.56
C ALA A 271 -14.45 3.02 -14.56
N ASP A 272 -14.13 2.33 -15.65
CA ASP A 272 -12.87 1.64 -15.92
C ASP A 272 -12.54 1.80 -17.40
N HIS A 273 -11.64 2.74 -17.70
CA HIS A 273 -11.34 3.17 -19.06
C HIS A 273 -12.61 3.55 -19.85
N ASP A 274 -12.95 2.79 -20.89
CA ASP A 274 -14.13 2.96 -21.73
C ASP A 274 -15.37 2.24 -21.22
N MET A 275 -15.26 1.52 -20.10
CA MET A 275 -16.32 0.69 -19.54
C MET A 275 -16.96 1.39 -18.34
N LEU A 276 -18.30 1.33 -18.27
CA LEU A 276 -19.08 1.67 -17.09
C LEU A 276 -19.70 0.42 -16.48
N TYR A 277 -19.56 0.30 -15.16
CA TYR A 277 -20.23 -0.71 -14.36
C TYR A 277 -21.32 -0.04 -13.54
N VAL A 278 -22.57 -0.42 -13.78
CA VAL A 278 -23.73 0.24 -13.19
C VAL A 278 -24.54 -0.77 -12.39
N ALA A 279 -24.52 -0.62 -11.07
CA ALA A 279 -25.30 -1.43 -10.15
C ALA A 279 -26.76 -0.96 -10.16
N THR A 280 -27.69 -1.85 -10.47
CA THR A 280 -29.12 -1.55 -10.45
C THR A 280 -29.89 -2.65 -9.74
N SER A 281 -31.14 -2.35 -9.36
CA SER A 281 -32.06 -3.36 -8.81
C SER A 281 -32.39 -4.51 -9.76
N GLY A 282 -32.07 -4.37 -11.06
CA GLY A 282 -32.34 -5.39 -12.09
C GLY A 282 -31.10 -6.16 -12.55
N GLY A 283 -29.92 -5.84 -12.02
CA GLY A 283 -28.66 -6.39 -12.51
C GLY A 283 -27.52 -5.37 -12.53
N ILE A 284 -26.33 -5.85 -12.86
CA ILE A 284 -25.17 -5.01 -13.16
C ILE A 284 -25.10 -4.83 -14.67
N PHE A 285 -25.29 -3.59 -15.14
CA PHE A 285 -25.11 -3.25 -16.54
C PHE A 285 -23.64 -2.98 -16.80
N ILE A 286 -23.12 -3.61 -17.85
CA ILE A 286 -21.77 -3.43 -18.34
C ILE A 286 -21.87 -2.72 -19.67
N LEU A 287 -21.47 -1.45 -19.69
CA LEU A 287 -21.65 -0.56 -20.82
C LEU A 287 -20.29 -0.11 -21.33
N GLN A 288 -20.10 -0.09 -22.64
CA GLN A 288 -18.96 0.56 -23.27
C GLN A 288 -19.37 1.93 -23.77
N LEU A 289 -18.68 2.98 -23.33
CA LEU A 289 -18.86 4.33 -23.83
C LEU A 289 -18.17 4.50 -25.18
N LYS A 290 -18.86 5.17 -26.09
CA LYS A 290 -18.35 5.46 -27.43
C LYS A 290 -18.54 6.92 -27.81
N ALA A 291 -17.46 7.53 -28.25
CA ALA A 291 -17.42 8.85 -28.86
C ALA A 291 -17.27 8.69 -30.38
N SER A 292 -18.23 9.16 -31.18
CA SER A 292 -18.15 9.07 -32.65
C SER A 292 -17.84 7.64 -33.17
N GLY A 293 -18.35 6.62 -32.47
CA GLY A 293 -18.15 5.20 -32.80
C GLY A 293 -16.84 4.57 -32.30
N ARG A 294 -15.95 5.31 -31.64
CA ARG A 294 -14.73 4.78 -31.00
C ARG A 294 -14.90 4.68 -29.48
N PRO A 295 -14.25 3.71 -28.80
CA PRO A 295 -14.23 3.66 -27.34
C PRO A 295 -13.76 4.98 -26.73
N LEU A 296 -14.51 5.48 -25.74
CA LEU A 296 -14.18 6.71 -25.01
C LEU A 296 -13.60 6.33 -23.64
N ASP A 297 -12.28 6.42 -23.50
CA ASP A 297 -11.62 6.23 -22.21
C ASP A 297 -11.87 7.45 -21.30
N VAL A 298 -12.76 7.30 -20.32
CA VAL A 298 -13.10 8.35 -19.36
C VAL A 298 -12.09 8.47 -18.21
N CYS A 299 -11.17 7.52 -18.07
CA CYS A 299 -10.12 7.52 -17.05
C CYS A 299 -8.81 8.19 -17.54
N SER A 300 -8.62 8.35 -18.85
CA SER A 300 -7.40 8.91 -19.42
C SER A 300 -7.11 10.36 -18.98
N GLU A 301 -5.82 10.69 -18.76
CA GLU A 301 -5.36 12.00 -18.26
C GLU A 301 -5.37 13.11 -19.33
N GLY A 302 -5.86 12.85 -20.53
CA GLY A 302 -6.05 13.85 -21.56
C GLY A 302 -7.53 13.99 -21.88
N PRO A 303 -8.03 15.19 -22.19
CA PRO A 303 -9.24 15.24 -22.98
C PRO A 303 -8.90 14.47 -24.27
N VAL A 304 -9.67 13.43 -24.61
CA VAL A 304 -9.88 13.18 -26.04
C VAL A 304 -10.43 14.51 -26.51
N ILE A 305 -9.61 15.29 -27.19
CA ILE A 305 -9.97 16.63 -27.60
C ILE A 305 -11.27 16.47 -28.37
N TRP A 306 -12.38 16.84 -27.72
CA TRP A 306 -13.67 17.06 -28.36
C TRP A 306 -13.53 18.36 -29.14
N GLN A 307 -12.56 18.42 -30.04
CA GLN A 307 -12.80 19.08 -31.29
C GLN A 307 -13.97 18.29 -31.83
N GLU A 308 -15.13 18.93 -31.76
CA GLU A 308 -16.15 18.78 -32.76
C GLU A 308 -15.50 18.22 -34.03
N SER A 309 -15.66 16.91 -34.25
CA SER A 309 -15.67 16.35 -35.59
C SER A 309 -16.95 16.83 -36.29
N LEU A 310 -17.28 18.11 -36.13
CA LEU A 310 -17.69 18.88 -37.27
C LEU A 310 -16.47 18.77 -38.18
N LEU A 311 -16.52 17.82 -39.12
CA LEU A 311 -15.85 17.97 -40.40
C LEU A 311 -16.03 19.44 -40.76
N LYS A 312 -14.99 20.25 -40.53
CA LYS A 312 -15.13 21.68 -40.74
C LYS A 312 -15.38 21.81 -42.22
N THR A 313 -16.48 22.43 -42.59
CA THR A 313 -16.85 22.57 -44.00
C THR A 313 -15.87 23.46 -44.75
N SER A 314 -15.06 24.25 -44.01
CA SER A 314 -14.04 25.14 -44.55
C SER A 314 -12.64 24.56 -44.31
N PRO A 315 -11.86 24.29 -45.37
CA PRO A 315 -10.45 23.92 -45.24
C PRO A 315 -9.60 24.97 -44.51
N TYR A 316 -9.94 26.26 -44.65
CA TYR A 316 -9.16 27.34 -44.05
C TYR A 316 -9.30 27.41 -42.53
N ASP A 317 -10.45 27.03 -41.99
CA ASP A 317 -10.69 27.02 -40.54
C ASP A 317 -9.92 25.88 -39.85
N VAL A 318 -9.66 24.79 -40.59
CA VAL A 318 -8.81 23.69 -40.13
C VAL A 318 -7.35 24.15 -40.11
N LEU A 319 -6.88 24.75 -41.20
CA LEU A 319 -5.51 25.26 -41.30
C LEU A 319 -5.23 26.35 -40.26
N GLU A 320 -6.17 27.28 -40.02
CA GLU A 320 -5.99 28.35 -39.04
C GLU A 320 -5.84 27.81 -37.62
N ASP A 321 -6.64 26.80 -37.25
CA ASP A 321 -6.57 26.23 -35.91
C ASP A 321 -5.36 25.31 -35.73
N SER A 322 -4.95 24.58 -36.77
CA SER A 322 -3.66 23.88 -36.78
C SER A 322 -2.49 24.85 -36.59
N LEU A 323 -2.53 26.03 -37.24
CA LEU A 323 -1.53 27.08 -37.05
C LEU A 323 -1.57 27.73 -35.65
N LYS A 324 -2.74 27.79 -34.99
CA LYS A 324 -2.83 28.26 -33.60
C LYS A 324 -2.17 27.27 -32.64
N LEU A 325 -2.43 25.96 -32.83
CA LEU A 325 -1.80 24.89 -32.07
C LEU A 325 -0.29 24.83 -32.32
N GLU A 326 0.15 25.03 -33.56
CA GLU A 326 1.57 25.17 -33.91
C GLU A 326 2.23 26.32 -33.14
N ARG A 327 1.64 27.52 -33.15
CA ARG A 327 2.18 28.68 -32.42
C ARG A 327 2.19 28.47 -30.90
N SER A 328 1.18 27.77 -30.38
CA SER A 328 1.12 27.34 -28.98
C SER A 328 2.30 26.40 -28.66
N GLY A 329 2.51 25.38 -29.49
CA GLY A 329 3.64 24.46 -29.41
C GLY A 329 4.99 25.16 -29.49
N ASP A 330 5.16 26.10 -30.44
CA ASP A 330 6.39 26.89 -30.60
C ASP A 330 6.71 27.72 -29.35
N LYS A 331 5.68 28.31 -28.74
CA LYS A 331 5.83 29.06 -27.49
C LYS A 331 6.30 28.13 -26.37
N LYS A 332 5.63 26.99 -26.19
CA LYS A 332 6.02 25.99 -25.16
C LYS A 332 7.43 25.44 -25.40
N TYR A 333 7.80 25.23 -26.65
CA TYR A 333 9.15 24.81 -27.03
C TYR A 333 10.21 25.86 -26.68
N GLN A 334 9.91 27.15 -26.89
CA GLN A 334 10.79 28.27 -26.49
C GLN A 334 10.89 28.40 -24.96
N ASP A 335 9.81 28.14 -24.25
CA ASP A 335 9.75 28.16 -22.79
C ASP A 335 10.44 26.93 -22.15
N GLY A 336 10.93 25.98 -22.95
CA GLY A 336 11.61 24.76 -22.48
C GLY A 336 10.66 23.64 -22.02
N LEU A 337 9.37 23.79 -22.24
CA LEU A 337 8.32 22.81 -21.90
C LEU A 337 8.14 21.81 -23.06
N TYR A 338 9.18 21.00 -23.31
CA TYR A 338 9.25 20.17 -24.53
C TYR A 338 8.16 19.10 -24.61
N HIS A 339 7.78 18.46 -23.50
CA HIS A 339 6.70 17.46 -23.48
C HIS A 339 5.35 18.09 -23.83
N GLU A 340 5.05 19.27 -23.29
CA GLU A 340 3.81 19.97 -23.61
C GLU A 340 3.81 20.50 -25.05
N ALA A 341 4.98 20.87 -25.58
CA ALA A 341 5.12 21.25 -26.99
C ALA A 341 4.84 20.07 -27.93
N VAL A 342 5.34 18.86 -27.60
CA VAL A 342 5.03 17.62 -28.34
C VAL A 342 3.52 17.42 -28.43
N VAL A 343 2.81 17.52 -27.30
CA VAL A 343 1.36 17.36 -27.25
C VAL A 343 0.64 18.35 -28.17
N GLU A 344 1.03 19.64 -28.15
CA GLU A 344 0.41 20.65 -29.03
C GLU A 344 0.66 20.36 -30.53
N TYR A 345 1.86 19.90 -30.89
CA TYR A 345 2.16 19.52 -32.27
C TYR A 345 1.44 18.24 -32.71
N GLU A 346 1.31 17.24 -31.85
CA GLU A 346 0.50 16.03 -32.11
C GLU A 346 -0.96 16.39 -32.30
N ASN A 347 -1.51 17.28 -31.47
CA ASN A 347 -2.87 17.77 -31.61
C ASN A 347 -3.08 18.53 -32.93
N ALA A 348 -2.10 19.36 -33.34
CA ALA A 348 -2.13 20.06 -34.61
C ALA A 348 -2.12 19.07 -35.80
N MET A 349 -1.31 18.01 -35.71
CA MET A 349 -1.22 16.95 -36.71
C MET A 349 -2.50 16.13 -36.79
N GLN A 350 -3.05 15.75 -35.64
CA GLN A 350 -4.28 14.99 -35.54
C GLN A 350 -5.46 15.76 -36.15
N LEU A 351 -5.53 17.08 -35.92
CA LEU A 351 -6.53 17.96 -36.53
C LEU A 351 -6.47 17.94 -38.07
N LEU A 352 -5.26 17.90 -38.66
CA LEU A 352 -5.07 17.77 -40.11
C LEU A 352 -5.46 16.38 -40.64
N ILE A 353 -5.15 15.32 -39.88
CA ILE A 353 -5.49 13.94 -40.22
C ILE A 353 -7.01 13.75 -40.23
N ASP A 354 -7.68 14.18 -39.15
CA ASP A 354 -9.11 13.98 -38.97
C ASP A 354 -9.96 14.78 -39.98
N ASN A 355 -9.44 15.91 -40.48
CA ASN A 355 -10.10 16.75 -41.46
C ASN A 355 -9.58 16.57 -42.90
N THR A 356 -9.00 15.40 -43.20
CA THR A 356 -8.49 15.04 -44.54
C THR A 356 -9.49 15.33 -45.66
N HIS A 357 -10.80 15.13 -45.43
CA HIS A 357 -11.84 15.35 -46.42
C HIS A 357 -12.05 16.83 -46.80
N ALA A 358 -12.02 17.73 -45.81
CA ALA A 358 -12.15 19.17 -46.06
C ALA A 358 -10.90 19.74 -46.74
N LEU A 359 -9.73 19.22 -46.35
CA LEU A 359 -8.43 19.66 -46.87
C LEU A 359 -8.11 19.15 -48.29
N GLN A 360 -9.00 18.36 -48.92
CA GLN A 360 -8.85 17.99 -50.33
C GLN A 360 -8.89 19.19 -51.28
N GLU A 361 -9.51 20.29 -50.84
CA GLU A 361 -9.57 21.54 -51.60
C GLU A 361 -8.26 22.34 -51.55
N VAL A 362 -7.39 22.07 -50.57
CA VAL A 362 -6.09 22.75 -50.32
C VAL A 362 -4.95 21.75 -50.05
N PRO A 363 -4.66 20.84 -51.00
CA PRO A 363 -3.75 19.73 -50.76
C PRO A 363 -2.28 20.18 -50.61
N GLU A 364 -1.88 21.27 -51.26
CA GLU A 364 -0.50 21.77 -51.18
C GLU A 364 -0.23 22.42 -49.83
N GLU A 365 -1.14 23.26 -49.33
CA GLU A 365 -1.04 23.92 -48.03
C GLU A 365 -1.09 22.91 -46.88
N ARG A 366 -1.95 21.88 -47.01
CA ARG A 366 -1.97 20.76 -46.06
C ARG A 366 -0.62 20.06 -46.01
N GLN A 367 -0.05 19.69 -47.17
CA GLN A 367 1.21 18.95 -47.20
C GLN A 367 2.34 19.79 -46.60
N GLN A 368 2.42 21.07 -46.94
CA GLN A 368 3.43 21.99 -46.38
C GLN A 368 3.34 22.07 -44.86
N LEU A 369 2.13 22.26 -44.31
CA LEU A 369 1.92 22.35 -42.87
C LEU A 369 2.20 21.01 -42.16
N THR A 370 1.86 19.88 -42.80
CA THR A 370 2.17 18.54 -42.29
C THR A 370 3.68 18.33 -42.20
N ASP A 371 4.42 18.62 -43.28
CA ASP A 371 5.88 18.47 -43.30
C ASP A 371 6.58 19.38 -42.26
N GLU A 372 6.05 20.58 -42.05
CA GLU A 372 6.56 21.53 -41.06
C GLU A 372 6.29 21.08 -39.62
N LEU A 373 5.08 20.60 -39.34
CA LEU A 373 4.70 20.04 -38.05
C LEU A 373 5.48 18.75 -37.74
N ASP A 374 5.68 17.86 -38.71
CA ASP A 374 6.50 16.65 -38.54
C ASP A 374 7.94 17.01 -38.15
N THR A 375 8.51 18.02 -38.81
CA THR A 375 9.87 18.49 -38.49
C THR A 375 9.94 19.09 -37.08
N ARG A 376 8.94 19.88 -36.67
CA ARG A 376 8.88 20.49 -35.33
C ARG A 376 8.65 19.45 -34.24
N LEU A 377 7.71 18.54 -34.47
CA LEU A 377 7.40 17.43 -33.58
C LEU A 377 8.64 16.55 -33.35
N GLY A 378 9.36 16.19 -34.43
CA GLY A 378 10.61 15.43 -34.33
C GLY A 378 11.64 16.11 -33.43
N LYS A 379 11.83 17.43 -33.56
CA LYS A 379 12.76 18.20 -32.71
C LYS A 379 12.30 18.28 -31.26
N ALA A 380 11.00 18.50 -31.04
CA ALA A 380 10.42 18.55 -29.69
C ALA A 380 10.54 17.20 -28.98
N LEU A 381 10.26 16.09 -29.67
CA LEU A 381 10.43 14.74 -29.16
C LEU A 381 11.89 14.45 -28.77
N LEU A 382 12.85 14.81 -29.64
CA LEU A 382 14.27 14.63 -29.35
C LEU A 382 14.70 15.45 -28.11
N LYS A 383 14.27 16.71 -27.98
CA LYS A 383 14.56 17.54 -26.81
C LYS A 383 13.93 17.02 -25.53
N ALA A 384 12.67 16.59 -25.58
CA ALA A 384 11.97 16.00 -24.46
C ALA A 384 12.69 14.74 -23.96
N LYS A 385 13.09 13.85 -24.88
CA LYS A 385 13.84 12.63 -24.53
C LYS A 385 15.25 12.91 -24.01
N ILE A 386 15.96 13.91 -24.54
CA ILE A 386 17.25 14.33 -23.97
C ILE A 386 17.09 14.77 -22.53
N GLN A 387 16.06 15.58 -22.22
CA GLN A 387 15.81 16.05 -20.86
C GLN A 387 15.44 14.89 -19.91
N GLU A 388 14.64 13.93 -20.38
CA GLU A 388 14.29 12.72 -19.64
C GLU A 388 15.53 11.87 -19.31
N VAL A 389 16.39 11.61 -20.31
CA VAL A 389 17.65 10.87 -20.15
C VAL A 389 18.58 11.58 -19.16
N GLN A 390 18.73 12.90 -19.26
CA GLN A 390 19.55 13.68 -18.34
C GLN A 390 19.01 13.65 -16.90
N GLY A 391 17.69 13.69 -16.73
CA GLY A 391 17.05 13.53 -15.41
C GLY A 391 17.35 12.16 -14.78
N LEU A 392 17.29 11.10 -15.58
CA LEU A 392 17.65 9.75 -15.14
C LEU A 392 19.13 9.62 -14.82
N CYS A 393 20.02 10.19 -15.65
CA CYS A 393 21.46 10.26 -15.35
C CYS A 393 21.71 10.87 -13.97
N HIS A 394 21.08 12.01 -13.69
CA HIS A 394 21.24 12.68 -12.40
C HIS A 394 20.73 11.82 -11.23
N GLY A 395 19.55 11.21 -11.38
CA GLY A 395 18.97 10.35 -10.36
C GLY A 395 19.80 9.09 -10.05
N ILE A 396 20.41 8.48 -11.08
CA ILE A 396 21.28 7.31 -10.91
C ILE A 396 22.64 7.70 -10.33
N LEU A 397 23.21 8.83 -10.76
CA LEU A 397 24.45 9.34 -10.19
C LEU A 397 24.30 9.65 -8.70
N GLN A 398 23.18 10.27 -8.30
CA GLN A 398 22.89 10.51 -6.90
C GLN A 398 22.83 9.20 -6.10
N LEU A 399 22.16 8.16 -6.61
CA LEU A 399 22.13 6.85 -5.96
C LEU A 399 23.52 6.22 -5.88
N SER A 400 24.31 6.31 -6.95
CA SER A 400 25.69 5.81 -6.97
C SER A 400 26.58 6.54 -5.96
N GLU A 401 26.43 7.86 -5.82
CA GLU A 401 27.13 8.68 -4.83
C GLU A 401 26.69 8.35 -3.40
N GLU A 402 25.40 8.13 -3.15
CA GLU A 402 24.89 7.64 -1.86
C GLU A 402 25.53 6.30 -1.49
N LEU A 403 25.62 5.36 -2.43
CA LEU A 403 26.28 4.06 -2.24
C LEU A 403 27.81 4.19 -2.09
N GLU A 404 28.43 5.18 -2.70
CA GLU A 404 29.88 5.40 -2.62
C GLU A 404 30.29 6.09 -1.32
N VAL A 405 29.60 7.18 -0.98
CA VAL A 405 29.95 8.08 0.14
C VAL A 405 29.29 7.65 1.44
N ARG A 406 27.98 7.31 1.40
CA ARG A 406 27.22 6.97 2.62
C ARG A 406 27.13 5.47 2.88
N LYS A 407 27.47 4.64 1.88
CA LYS A 407 27.40 3.16 1.96
C LYS A 407 26.07 2.67 2.54
N ARG A 408 25.01 3.42 2.23
CA ARG A 408 23.63 3.22 2.69
C ARG A 408 22.73 3.88 1.66
N THR A 409 21.59 3.27 1.41
CA THR A 409 20.50 3.87 0.66
C THR A 409 19.24 3.90 1.52
N ASP A 410 18.52 5.01 1.49
CA ASP A 410 17.19 5.11 2.13
C ASP A 410 16.07 4.69 1.15
N ARG A 411 16.42 4.32 -0.09
CA ARG A 411 15.46 3.84 -1.10
C ARG A 411 15.18 2.36 -0.89
N ASN A 412 13.91 2.00 -1.01
CA ASN A 412 13.50 0.59 -0.96
C ASN A 412 14.09 -0.14 -2.19
N PRO A 413 14.60 -1.38 -2.06
CA PRO A 413 14.97 -2.23 -3.19
C PRO A 413 14.00 -2.19 -4.39
N ASP A 414 12.69 -2.18 -4.15
CA ASP A 414 11.69 -2.12 -5.23
C ASP A 414 11.74 -0.80 -6.02
N GLU A 415 12.09 0.31 -5.37
CA GLU A 415 12.23 1.62 -6.02
C GLU A 415 13.49 1.68 -6.88
N VAL A 416 14.57 1.04 -6.42
CA VAL A 416 15.83 0.92 -7.17
C VAL A 416 15.62 0.05 -8.40
N ASP A 417 14.90 -1.08 -8.27
CA ASP A 417 14.56 -1.95 -9.39
C ASP A 417 13.65 -1.24 -10.42
N ARG A 418 12.69 -0.44 -9.96
CA ARG A 418 11.87 0.42 -10.84
C ARG A 418 12.73 1.46 -11.58
N LEU A 419 13.71 2.07 -10.92
CA LEU A 419 14.63 3.03 -11.53
C LEU A 419 15.46 2.36 -12.64
N TRP A 420 15.98 1.16 -12.40
CA TRP A 420 16.70 0.37 -13.41
C TRP A 420 15.81 -0.01 -14.61
N ALA A 421 14.59 -0.50 -14.34
CA ALA A 421 13.65 -0.86 -15.38
C ALA A 421 13.24 0.36 -16.23
N SER A 422 13.03 1.51 -15.59
CA SER A 422 12.72 2.78 -16.25
C SER A 422 13.88 3.23 -17.14
N ALA A 423 15.10 3.29 -16.61
CA ALA A 423 16.29 3.67 -17.38
C ALA A 423 16.53 2.73 -18.58
N GLY A 424 16.41 1.42 -18.37
CA GLY A 424 16.54 0.43 -19.45
C GLY A 424 15.46 0.56 -20.53
N ARG A 425 14.24 0.98 -20.17
CA ARG A 425 13.17 1.26 -21.14
C ARG A 425 13.47 2.53 -21.93
N VAL A 426 13.80 3.62 -21.24
CA VAL A 426 14.09 4.93 -21.86
C VAL A 426 15.29 4.82 -22.80
N ILE A 427 16.34 4.08 -22.45
CA ILE A 427 17.48 3.81 -23.35
C ILE A 427 17.00 3.17 -24.66
N LYS A 428 16.15 2.12 -24.59
CA LYS A 428 15.66 1.42 -25.78
C LYS A 428 14.79 2.31 -26.65
N GLU A 429 13.82 2.99 -26.05
CA GLU A 429 12.92 3.90 -26.75
C GLU A 429 13.69 5.06 -27.40
N SER A 430 14.65 5.63 -26.67
CA SER A 430 15.45 6.76 -27.16
C SER A 430 16.41 6.34 -28.28
N ARG A 431 16.94 5.12 -28.28
CA ARG A 431 17.72 4.58 -29.42
C ARG A 431 16.88 4.45 -30.68
N VAL A 432 15.67 3.90 -30.55
CA VAL A 432 14.74 3.80 -31.69
C VAL A 432 14.38 5.18 -32.24
N LEU A 433 14.15 6.16 -31.37
CA LEU A 433 13.87 7.54 -31.79
C LEU A 433 15.07 8.20 -32.47
N ALA A 434 16.28 8.04 -31.91
CA ALA A 434 17.50 8.59 -32.50
C ALA A 434 17.77 7.99 -33.90
N ASP A 435 17.56 6.68 -34.06
CA ASP A 435 17.69 6.00 -35.35
C ASP A 435 16.63 6.46 -36.36
N ALA A 436 15.38 6.65 -35.91
CA ALA A 436 14.29 7.15 -36.76
C ALA A 436 14.55 8.59 -37.24
N GLN A 437 15.28 9.40 -36.46
CA GLN A 437 15.62 10.79 -36.76
C GLN A 437 17.11 10.99 -37.04
N SER A 438 17.74 10.02 -37.74
CA SER A 438 19.19 10.00 -37.99
C SER A 438 19.77 11.22 -38.73
N ASN A 439 18.91 12.03 -39.34
CA ASN A 439 19.30 13.20 -40.11
C ASN A 439 19.33 14.51 -39.30
N ASP A 440 18.86 14.50 -38.04
CA ASP A 440 18.86 15.67 -37.15
C ASP A 440 20.12 15.69 -36.26
N MET A 441 20.70 16.87 -36.01
CA MET A 441 21.84 17.01 -35.09
C MET A 441 21.48 16.59 -33.64
N LEU A 442 20.22 16.77 -33.24
CA LEU A 442 19.74 16.40 -31.91
C LEU A 442 19.70 14.89 -31.69
N SER A 443 19.58 14.06 -32.74
CA SER A 443 19.65 12.61 -32.58
C SER A 443 21.06 12.17 -32.18
N PHE A 444 22.11 12.80 -32.72
CA PHE A 444 23.49 12.56 -32.27
C PHE A 444 23.71 12.97 -30.81
N GLN A 445 23.11 14.09 -30.37
CA GLN A 445 23.15 14.50 -28.97
C GLN A 445 22.45 13.45 -28.09
N LEU A 446 21.26 13.00 -28.50
CA LEU A 446 20.52 11.98 -27.78
C LEU A 446 21.31 10.66 -27.68
N THR A 447 21.95 10.21 -28.75
CA THR A 447 22.82 9.02 -28.74
C THR A 447 23.95 9.14 -27.73
N HIS A 448 24.62 10.31 -27.67
CA HIS A 448 25.68 10.54 -26.69
C HIS A 448 25.17 10.47 -25.24
N GLU A 449 24.01 11.07 -24.97
CA GLU A 449 23.39 11.05 -23.64
C GLU A 449 22.92 9.63 -23.27
N ILE A 450 22.39 8.86 -24.22
CA ILE A 450 22.03 7.45 -24.03
C ILE A 450 23.26 6.63 -23.65
N ASP A 451 24.37 6.74 -24.38
CA ASP A 451 25.57 5.96 -24.11
C ASP A 451 26.19 6.32 -22.76
N THR A 452 26.07 7.60 -22.37
CA THR A 452 26.46 8.09 -21.05
C THR A 452 25.58 7.46 -19.96
N LEU A 453 24.26 7.47 -20.14
CA LEU A 453 23.31 6.83 -19.22
C LEU A 453 23.56 5.33 -19.10
N ASP A 454 23.78 4.62 -20.21
CA ASP A 454 24.03 3.17 -20.25
C ASP A 454 25.29 2.79 -19.47
N THR A 455 26.35 3.61 -19.60
CA THR A 455 27.59 3.45 -18.85
C THR A 455 27.38 3.67 -17.35
N ILE A 456 26.74 4.78 -16.98
CA ILE A 456 26.43 5.14 -15.58
C ILE A 456 25.53 4.08 -14.93
N LEU A 457 24.51 3.62 -15.66
CA LEU A 457 23.58 2.59 -15.22
C LEU A 457 24.31 1.28 -14.91
N THR A 458 25.14 0.82 -15.84
CA THR A 458 25.91 -0.42 -15.67
C THR A 458 26.84 -0.33 -14.46
N GLU A 459 27.56 0.78 -14.31
CA GLU A 459 28.43 1.00 -13.15
C GLU A 459 27.63 1.02 -11.84
N ALA A 460 26.53 1.76 -11.78
CA ALA A 460 25.71 1.86 -10.57
C ALA A 460 25.05 0.51 -10.19
N MET A 461 24.61 -0.29 -11.17
CA MET A 461 24.09 -1.64 -10.95
C MET A 461 25.14 -2.55 -10.31
N THR A 462 26.37 -2.58 -10.86
CA THR A 462 27.44 -3.40 -10.30
C THR A 462 27.79 -3.00 -8.86
N ARG A 463 27.80 -1.70 -8.57
CA ARG A 463 28.02 -1.16 -7.21
C ARG A 463 26.88 -1.54 -6.25
N TYR A 464 25.63 -1.48 -6.73
CA TYR A 464 24.48 -1.88 -5.93
C TYR A 464 24.47 -3.39 -5.64
N ASP A 465 24.80 -4.23 -6.61
CA ASP A 465 24.87 -5.68 -6.43
C ASP A 465 25.93 -6.08 -5.40
N THR A 466 27.13 -5.50 -5.51
CA THR A 466 28.20 -5.71 -4.52
C THR A 466 27.80 -5.26 -3.11
N PHE A 467 27.13 -4.11 -3.00
CA PHE A 467 26.57 -3.64 -1.74
C PHE A 467 25.55 -4.63 -1.16
N ARG A 468 24.57 -5.10 -1.96
CA ARG A 468 23.58 -6.09 -1.51
C ARG A 468 24.21 -7.42 -1.11
N GLU A 469 25.25 -7.85 -1.81
CA GLU A 469 25.97 -9.07 -1.44
C GLU A 469 26.58 -8.97 -0.04
N THR A 470 27.22 -7.84 0.31
CA THR A 470 27.78 -7.64 1.66
C THR A 470 26.71 -7.61 2.75
N ILE A 471 25.55 -6.99 2.50
CA ILE A 471 24.41 -7.01 3.42
C ILE A 471 23.88 -8.43 3.60
N ASN A 472 23.71 -9.17 2.50
CA ASN A 472 23.21 -10.54 2.54
C ASN A 472 24.15 -11.48 3.30
N GLN A 473 25.47 -11.30 3.18
CA GLN A 473 26.47 -12.05 3.95
C GLN A 473 26.33 -11.77 5.46
N ALA A 474 26.14 -10.50 5.85
CA ALA A 474 25.93 -10.12 7.25
C ALA A 474 24.62 -10.69 7.82
N ILE A 475 23.52 -10.62 7.06
CA ILE A 475 22.22 -11.21 7.45
C ILE A 475 22.30 -12.73 7.53
N ALA A 476 23.02 -13.38 6.61
CA ALA A 476 23.19 -14.83 6.62
C ALA A 476 23.95 -15.29 7.88
N LEU A 477 25.00 -14.57 8.26
CA LEU A 477 25.76 -14.84 9.48
C LEU A 477 24.89 -14.72 10.73
N THR A 478 24.12 -13.64 10.87
CA THR A 478 23.24 -13.42 12.05
C THR A 478 22.12 -14.46 12.11
N ARG A 479 21.50 -14.81 10.98
CA ARG A 479 20.49 -15.86 10.89
C ARG A 479 21.05 -17.24 11.21
N GLN A 480 22.26 -17.56 10.75
CA GLN A 480 22.91 -18.83 11.08
C GLN A 480 23.07 -18.98 12.59
N ILE A 481 23.63 -17.96 13.25
CA ILE A 481 23.84 -17.95 14.70
C ILE A 481 22.50 -18.06 15.45
N SER A 482 21.48 -17.32 15.02
CA SER A 482 20.13 -17.37 15.61
C SER A 482 19.48 -18.75 15.49
N ASN A 483 19.61 -19.40 14.33
CA ASN A 483 19.08 -20.75 14.12
C ASN A 483 19.79 -21.80 15.00
N GLU A 484 21.12 -21.71 15.12
CA GLU A 484 21.91 -22.59 15.99
C GLU A 484 21.55 -22.36 17.47
N TRP A 485 21.34 -21.10 17.88
CA TRP A 485 20.85 -20.73 19.20
C TRP A 485 19.49 -21.37 19.51
N HIS A 486 18.48 -21.16 18.66
CA HIS A 486 17.15 -21.76 18.84
C HIS A 486 17.17 -23.29 18.84
N TRP A 487 18.07 -23.90 18.08
CA TRP A 487 18.26 -25.35 18.11
C TRP A 487 18.75 -25.84 19.48
N MET A 488 19.72 -25.13 20.09
CA MET A 488 20.21 -25.44 21.43
C MET A 488 19.15 -25.22 22.52
N GLU A 489 18.30 -24.19 22.38
CA GLU A 489 17.15 -23.97 23.25
C GLU A 489 16.21 -25.19 23.23
N ARG A 490 15.88 -25.68 22.04
CA ARG A 490 14.98 -26.84 21.84
C ARG A 490 15.57 -28.15 22.36
N LYS A 491 16.88 -28.36 22.23
CA LYS A 491 17.55 -29.60 22.68
C LYS A 491 17.87 -29.66 24.18
N ARG A 492 17.56 -28.61 24.96
CA ARG A 492 17.85 -28.54 26.40
C ARG A 492 19.33 -28.80 26.73
N THR A 493 20.23 -28.25 25.92
CA THR A 493 21.67 -28.25 26.21
C THR A 493 21.98 -27.57 27.54
N SER A 494 23.11 -27.92 28.16
CA SER A 494 23.51 -27.33 29.44
C SER A 494 23.82 -25.84 29.32
N LEU A 495 23.71 -25.10 30.42
CA LEU A 495 24.03 -23.66 30.43
C LEU A 495 25.51 -23.38 30.12
N VAL A 496 26.40 -24.32 30.45
CA VAL A 496 27.84 -24.22 30.13
C VAL A 496 28.07 -24.31 28.62
N GLU A 497 27.47 -25.30 27.95
CA GLU A 497 27.55 -25.44 26.49
C GLU A 497 26.96 -24.23 25.75
N ARG A 498 25.87 -23.66 26.28
CA ARG A 498 25.25 -22.44 25.71
C ARG A 498 26.15 -21.22 25.88
N LYS A 499 26.84 -21.10 27.01
CA LYS A 499 27.81 -20.03 27.27
C LYS A 499 29.00 -20.10 26.30
N GLU A 500 29.58 -21.29 26.11
CA GLU A 500 30.69 -21.51 25.17
C GLU A 500 30.30 -21.17 23.72
N PHE A 501 29.09 -21.56 23.30
CA PHE A 501 28.56 -21.20 21.98
C PHE A 501 28.41 -19.68 21.81
N LEU A 502 27.82 -18.99 22.79
CA LEU A 502 27.63 -17.55 22.72
C LEU A 502 28.98 -16.82 22.69
N GLU A 503 29.98 -17.28 23.45
CA GLU A 503 31.34 -16.74 23.41
C GLU A 503 31.96 -16.87 22.01
N SER A 504 31.85 -18.05 21.39
CA SER A 504 32.30 -18.28 20.02
C SER A 504 31.56 -17.42 19.00
N SER A 505 30.24 -17.27 19.15
CA SER A 505 29.39 -16.50 18.24
C SER A 505 29.62 -14.99 18.35
N ILE A 506 29.77 -14.47 19.58
CA ILE A 506 30.15 -13.08 19.86
C ILE A 506 31.51 -12.78 19.23
N LYS A 507 32.48 -13.69 19.33
CA LYS A 507 33.77 -13.54 18.68
C LYS A 507 33.64 -13.47 17.15
N ARG A 508 32.89 -14.39 16.53
CA ARG A 508 32.65 -14.39 15.07
C ARG A 508 32.00 -13.10 14.58
N ILE A 509 31.00 -12.58 15.31
CA ILE A 509 30.34 -11.31 14.97
C ILE A 509 31.30 -10.13 15.19
N SER A 510 32.14 -10.18 16.23
CA SER A 510 33.13 -9.11 16.49
C SER A 510 34.21 -9.07 15.41
N ASP A 511 34.74 -10.23 15.01
CA ASP A 511 35.72 -10.33 13.92
C ASP A 511 35.11 -9.78 12.61
N ALA A 512 33.86 -10.15 12.28
CA ALA A 512 33.15 -9.61 11.12
C ALA A 512 32.83 -8.11 11.23
N LEU A 513 32.66 -7.58 12.44
CA LEU A 513 32.45 -6.16 12.71
C LEU A 513 33.75 -5.34 12.58
N GLU A 514 34.90 -5.95 12.88
CA GLU A 514 36.23 -5.34 12.68
C GLU A 514 36.61 -5.29 11.20
N GLU A 515 36.20 -6.29 10.42
CA GLU A 515 36.35 -6.30 8.95
C GLU A 515 35.36 -5.35 8.25
N ALA A 516 34.24 -5.02 8.90
CA ALA A 516 33.24 -4.10 8.37
C ALA A 516 33.70 -2.63 8.45
N GLU A 517 33.50 -1.89 7.37
CA GLU A 517 33.82 -0.46 7.30
C GLU A 517 33.05 0.37 8.34
N PRO A 518 33.62 1.48 8.84
CA PRO A 518 33.13 2.20 10.01
C PRO A 518 31.75 2.86 9.87
N GLU A 519 31.29 3.17 8.66
CA GLU A 519 30.03 3.85 8.39
C GLU A 519 29.23 3.08 7.32
N GLY A 520 28.46 2.07 7.73
CA GLY A 520 27.67 1.28 6.79
C GLY A 520 26.56 0.47 7.47
N GLU A 521 25.52 0.15 6.69
CA GLU A 521 24.35 -0.62 7.14
C GLU A 521 24.73 -2.01 7.68
N VAL A 522 25.74 -2.64 7.09
CA VAL A 522 26.35 -3.90 7.56
C VAL A 522 26.82 -3.81 9.01
N ARG A 523 27.48 -2.71 9.38
CA ARG A 523 27.97 -2.48 10.74
C ARG A 523 26.80 -2.34 11.72
N THR A 524 25.72 -1.66 11.33
CA THR A 524 24.51 -1.54 12.16
C THR A 524 23.85 -2.91 12.41
N ILE A 525 23.71 -3.72 11.37
CA ILE A 525 23.16 -5.09 11.47
C ILE A 525 24.00 -5.94 12.43
N LEU A 526 25.33 -5.95 12.23
CA LEU A 526 26.25 -6.74 13.05
C LEU A 526 26.33 -6.22 14.50
N ALA A 527 26.33 -4.90 14.71
CA ALA A 527 26.38 -4.29 16.04
C ALA A 527 25.10 -4.57 16.85
N ASN A 528 23.92 -4.49 16.22
CA ASN A 528 22.65 -4.83 16.87
C ASN A 528 22.62 -6.30 17.30
N ALA A 529 23.05 -7.21 16.42
CA ALA A 529 23.14 -8.63 16.74
C ALA A 529 24.16 -8.87 17.88
N LEU A 530 25.30 -8.19 17.85
CA LEU A 530 26.32 -8.31 18.89
C LEU A 530 25.80 -7.90 20.28
N ASP A 531 25.05 -6.79 20.35
CA ASP A 531 24.45 -6.32 21.60
C ASP A 531 23.43 -7.32 22.17
N GLU A 532 22.59 -7.90 21.31
CA GLU A 532 21.63 -8.92 21.69
C GLU A 532 22.32 -10.18 22.26
N TYR A 533 23.31 -10.72 21.56
CA TYR A 533 24.02 -11.91 22.04
C TYR A 533 24.87 -11.66 23.29
N LYS A 534 25.43 -10.45 23.47
CA LYS A 534 26.12 -10.07 24.71
C LYS A 534 25.18 -10.05 25.91
N LYS A 535 23.97 -9.48 25.76
CA LYS A 535 22.95 -9.51 26.82
C LYS A 535 22.57 -10.93 27.22
N LEU A 536 22.40 -11.82 26.25
CA LEU A 536 22.12 -13.24 26.50
C LEU A 536 23.29 -13.94 27.22
N PHE A 537 24.53 -13.64 26.82
CA PHE A 537 25.72 -14.18 27.47
C PHE A 537 25.82 -13.75 28.94
N GLU A 538 25.64 -12.46 29.24
CA GLU A 538 25.68 -11.93 30.61
C GLU A 538 24.60 -12.55 31.50
N GLN A 539 23.39 -12.76 30.98
CA GLN A 539 22.31 -13.42 31.71
C GLN A 539 22.66 -14.86 32.09
N ILE A 540 23.24 -15.63 31.16
CA ILE A 540 23.64 -17.02 31.43
C ILE A 540 24.80 -17.07 32.42
N ASP A 541 25.77 -16.17 32.30
CA ASP A 541 26.90 -16.08 33.22
C ASP A 541 26.46 -15.77 34.66
N TRP A 542 25.50 -14.86 34.81
CA TRP A 542 24.89 -14.56 36.11
C TRP A 542 24.16 -15.77 36.72
N ILE A 543 23.42 -16.54 35.91
CA ILE A 543 22.73 -17.74 36.40
C ILE A 543 23.73 -18.81 36.87
N ILE A 544 24.85 -18.97 36.15
CA ILE A 544 25.89 -19.94 36.53
C ILE A 544 26.57 -19.49 37.83
N SER A 545 26.95 -18.22 37.95
CA SER A 545 27.64 -17.68 39.13
C SER A 545 26.77 -17.65 40.41
N SER A 546 25.45 -17.49 40.27
CA SER A 546 24.51 -17.50 41.41
C SER A 546 24.12 -18.91 41.90
N SER A 547 24.59 -19.97 41.23
CA SER A 547 24.28 -21.36 41.57
C SER A 547 25.30 -22.04 42.50
N GLU A 548 26.32 -21.32 42.97
CA GLU A 548 27.17 -21.76 44.08
C GLU A 548 26.48 -21.49 45.43
N PRO A 549 26.19 -22.52 46.26
CA PRO A 549 25.39 -22.31 47.47
C PRO A 549 26.18 -21.63 48.60
N GLU A 550 25.78 -20.41 48.97
CA GLU A 550 26.16 -19.75 50.22
C GLU A 550 25.50 -20.40 51.45
N HIS A 551 26.21 -20.41 52.59
CA HIS A 551 25.86 -21.05 53.86
C HIS A 551 24.47 -20.64 54.43
N VAL A 552 23.63 -21.62 54.79
CA VAL A 552 22.18 -21.45 55.04
C VAL A 552 21.76 -21.23 56.51
N PHE A 553 22.67 -21.21 57.49
CA PHE A 553 22.24 -21.06 58.90
C PHE A 553 22.43 -19.63 59.41
N SER A 554 21.33 -19.00 59.83
CA SER A 554 21.29 -17.59 60.25
C SER A 554 21.74 -17.39 61.70
N ASN A 555 21.61 -18.41 62.56
CA ASN A 555 22.03 -18.36 63.96
C ASN A 555 22.46 -19.75 64.48
N ARG A 556 23.15 -19.74 65.63
CA ARG A 556 23.71 -20.95 66.25
C ARG A 556 22.65 -21.94 66.75
N ASP A 557 21.49 -21.46 67.18
CA ASP A 557 20.45 -22.29 67.78
C ASP A 557 19.71 -23.09 66.70
N GLU A 558 19.42 -22.46 65.56
CA GLU A 558 18.85 -23.09 64.36
C GLU A 558 19.80 -24.13 63.76
N ALA A 559 21.11 -23.82 63.70
CA ALA A 559 22.12 -24.78 63.30
C ALA A 559 22.17 -25.98 64.27
N SER A 560 22.11 -25.73 65.58
CA SER A 560 22.16 -26.80 66.59
C SER A 560 20.92 -27.70 66.54
N GLU A 561 19.71 -27.14 66.42
CA GLU A 561 18.47 -27.91 66.35
C GLU A 561 18.39 -28.75 65.07
N THR A 562 18.81 -28.18 63.94
CA THR A 562 18.84 -28.90 62.66
C THR A 562 19.86 -30.03 62.69
N ILE A 563 21.07 -29.78 63.22
CA ILE A 563 22.11 -30.80 63.33
C ILE A 563 21.71 -31.90 64.31
N GLU A 564 21.06 -31.58 65.43
CA GLU A 564 20.54 -32.60 66.36
C GLU A 564 19.45 -33.46 65.70
N THR A 565 18.57 -32.86 64.89
CA THR A 565 17.56 -33.60 64.12
C THR A 565 18.21 -34.51 63.07
N LEU A 566 19.24 -34.03 62.37
CA LEU A 566 20.00 -34.82 61.40
C LEU A 566 20.73 -35.99 62.07
N LEU A 567 21.32 -35.79 63.24
CA LEU A 567 21.96 -36.85 64.04
C LEU A 567 20.98 -37.95 64.48
N LEU A 568 19.67 -37.66 64.58
CA LEU A 568 18.64 -38.68 64.81
C LEU A 568 18.24 -39.43 63.53
N ILE A 569 18.44 -38.83 62.36
CA ILE A 569 18.03 -39.38 61.05
C ILE A 569 19.16 -40.21 60.42
N PHE A 570 20.43 -39.79 60.56
CA PHE A 570 21.57 -40.45 59.93
C PHE A 570 21.68 -41.95 60.29
N PRO A 571 21.52 -42.39 61.55
CA PRO A 571 21.56 -43.82 61.88
C PRO A 571 20.47 -44.62 61.16
N LYS A 572 19.25 -44.08 61.08
CA LYS A 572 18.11 -44.74 60.40
C LYS A 572 18.32 -44.82 58.88
N ARG A 573 18.92 -43.78 58.29
CA ARG A 573 19.26 -43.75 56.86
C ARG A 573 20.40 -44.71 56.54
N ARG A 574 21.37 -44.87 57.44
CA ARG A 574 22.43 -45.89 57.33
C ARG A 574 21.86 -47.30 57.39
N GLU A 575 20.99 -47.60 58.36
CA GLU A 575 20.29 -48.90 58.42
C GLU A 575 19.49 -49.18 57.14
N ALA A 576 18.89 -48.14 56.54
CA ALA A 576 18.19 -48.28 55.27
C ALA A 576 19.11 -48.57 54.07
N LEU A 577 20.42 -48.24 54.12
CA LEU A 577 21.38 -48.59 53.07
C LEU A 577 21.55 -50.11 52.96
N GLU A 578 21.51 -50.85 54.08
CA GLU A 578 21.61 -52.32 54.09
C GLU A 578 20.45 -53.00 53.35
N GLY A 579 19.32 -52.32 53.21
CA GLY A 579 18.15 -52.79 52.47
C GLY A 579 18.18 -52.55 50.95
N ILE A 580 19.18 -51.85 50.41
CA ILE A 580 19.25 -51.51 48.98
C ILE A 580 19.95 -52.63 48.20
N ALA A 581 19.18 -53.42 47.45
CA ALA A 581 19.71 -54.56 46.69
C ALA A 581 20.57 -54.19 45.47
N ASN A 582 20.44 -52.96 44.93
CA ASN A 582 21.18 -52.52 43.75
C ASN A 582 22.50 -51.82 44.14
N PRO A 583 23.68 -52.33 43.73
CA PRO A 583 24.98 -51.75 44.12
C PRO A 583 25.21 -50.32 43.62
N ARG A 584 24.63 -49.93 42.47
CA ARG A 584 24.76 -48.54 41.97
C ARG A 584 23.93 -47.56 42.78
N ASP A 585 22.72 -47.96 43.17
CA ASP A 585 21.84 -47.12 43.99
C ASP A 585 22.34 -47.06 45.44
N HIS A 586 22.92 -48.16 45.94
CA HIS A 586 23.60 -48.21 47.23
C HIS A 586 24.76 -47.21 47.29
N GLU A 587 25.65 -47.20 46.30
CA GLU A 587 26.80 -46.28 46.28
C GLU A 587 26.35 -44.82 46.10
N LYS A 588 25.31 -44.57 45.30
CA LYS A 588 24.75 -43.23 45.11
C LYS A 588 24.13 -42.67 46.40
N GLU A 589 23.36 -43.48 47.13
CA GLU A 589 22.78 -43.04 48.41
C GLU A 589 23.82 -42.93 49.52
N ARG A 590 24.86 -43.79 49.51
CA ARG A 590 26.01 -43.64 50.39
C ARG A 590 26.74 -42.32 50.18
N LEU A 591 27.04 -41.95 48.93
CA LEU A 591 27.70 -40.67 48.60
C LEU A 591 26.84 -39.46 48.99
N ARG A 592 25.51 -39.55 48.84
CA ARG A 592 24.58 -38.51 49.31
C ARG A 592 24.61 -38.35 50.82
N LEU A 593 24.65 -39.47 51.56
CA LEU A 593 24.74 -39.46 53.02
C LEU A 593 26.06 -38.85 53.49
N ILE A 594 27.18 -39.20 52.85
CA ILE A 594 28.51 -38.62 53.12
C ILE A 594 28.51 -37.11 52.87
N SER A 595 28.00 -36.66 51.72
CA SER A 595 27.93 -35.23 51.39
C SER A 595 27.08 -34.44 52.39
N ALA A 596 25.94 -35.00 52.83
CA ALA A 596 25.10 -34.38 53.84
C ALA A 596 25.76 -34.30 55.22
N ILE A 597 26.52 -35.33 55.62
CA ILE A 597 27.29 -35.32 56.88
C ILE A 597 28.43 -34.30 56.81
N GLN A 598 29.13 -34.20 55.68
CA GLN A 598 30.20 -33.21 55.48
C GLN A 598 29.68 -31.77 55.56
N GLN A 599 28.55 -31.47 54.91
CA GLN A 599 27.90 -30.15 55.02
C GLN A 599 27.45 -29.84 56.46
N ALA A 600 26.93 -30.84 57.16
CA ALA A 600 26.57 -30.70 58.58
C ALA A 600 27.81 -30.49 59.46
N LEU A 601 28.95 -31.09 59.12
CA LEU A 601 30.21 -30.97 59.87
C LEU A 601 30.87 -29.60 59.65
N GLU A 602 30.88 -29.08 58.42
CA GLU A 602 31.31 -27.72 58.12
C GLU A 602 30.47 -26.69 58.89
N SER A 603 29.15 -26.88 58.91
CA SER A 603 28.22 -26.05 59.67
C SER A 603 28.44 -26.18 61.18
N ALA A 604 28.64 -27.39 61.71
CA ALA A 604 28.94 -27.60 63.13
C ALA A 604 30.26 -26.94 63.56
N THR A 605 31.24 -26.92 62.65
CA THR A 605 32.57 -26.31 62.85
C THR A 605 32.48 -24.79 62.85
N SER A 606 31.73 -24.19 61.93
CA SER A 606 31.53 -22.73 61.87
C SER A 606 30.84 -22.20 63.14
N PHE A 607 29.90 -22.95 63.71
CA PHE A 607 29.19 -22.60 64.95
C PHE A 607 29.82 -23.14 66.26
N LYS A 608 31.00 -23.78 66.18
CA LYS A 608 31.75 -24.34 67.34
C LYS A 608 30.94 -25.32 68.20
N LEU A 609 30.13 -26.18 67.58
CA LEU A 609 29.28 -27.17 68.25
C LEU A 609 30.07 -28.47 68.55
N THR A 610 30.98 -28.42 69.52
CA THR A 610 31.94 -29.52 69.80
C THR A 610 31.33 -30.90 70.07
N LYS A 611 30.12 -30.95 70.66
CA LYS A 611 29.41 -32.22 70.90
C LYS A 611 28.84 -32.81 69.60
N ALA A 612 28.33 -31.96 68.71
CA ALA A 612 27.77 -32.36 67.43
C ALA A 612 28.86 -32.75 66.43
N ILE A 613 30.01 -32.05 66.43
CA ILE A 613 31.18 -32.39 65.61
C ILE A 613 31.61 -33.83 65.88
N LYS A 614 31.83 -34.19 67.15
CA LYS A 614 32.22 -35.57 67.52
C LYS A 614 31.20 -36.62 67.11
N ALA A 615 29.92 -36.30 67.17
CA ALA A 615 28.85 -37.22 66.77
C ALA A 615 28.80 -37.40 65.24
N LEU A 616 29.00 -36.33 64.47
CA LEU A 616 29.04 -36.37 63.01
C LEU A 616 30.32 -37.05 62.49
N GLU A 617 31.47 -36.83 63.12
CA GLU A 617 32.72 -37.55 62.79
C GLU A 617 32.60 -39.05 63.02
N ASN A 618 31.90 -39.46 64.09
CA ASN A 618 31.65 -40.86 64.38
C ASN A 618 30.63 -41.50 63.40
N GLU A 619 29.65 -40.74 62.91
CA GLU A 619 28.74 -41.24 61.87
C GLU A 619 29.42 -41.30 60.49
N LEU A 620 30.33 -40.37 60.19
CA LEU A 620 31.12 -40.38 58.97
C LEU A 620 32.07 -41.58 58.92
N SER A 621 32.75 -41.89 60.02
CA SER A 621 33.67 -43.03 60.09
C SER A 621 32.98 -44.39 59.93
N LEU A 622 31.69 -44.47 60.23
CA LEU A 622 30.87 -45.68 60.03
C LEU A 622 30.41 -45.86 58.58
N LEU A 623 30.61 -44.88 57.71
CA LEU A 623 30.25 -44.91 56.28
C LEU A 623 31.47 -44.93 55.36
N GLU A 624 32.63 -44.54 55.86
CA GLU A 624 33.91 -44.73 55.20
C GLU A 624 34.32 -46.22 55.29
N PRO A 625 34.83 -46.82 54.21
CA PRO A 625 35.30 -48.20 54.29
C PRO A 625 36.55 -48.25 55.18
N GLU A 626 36.68 -49.28 56.03
CA GLU A 626 37.93 -49.52 56.76
C GLU A 626 39.09 -49.49 55.77
N LYS A 627 40.04 -48.58 55.98
CA LYS A 627 41.31 -48.57 55.24
C LYS A 627 42.12 -49.79 55.69
N GLU A 628 42.05 -50.88 54.93
CA GLU A 628 43.15 -51.87 54.88
C GLU A 628 44.31 -51.33 54.04
#